data_AF-A0A060S953-F1
#
_entry.id   AF-A0A060S953-F1
#
_cell.length_a   1.000
_cell.length_b   1.000
_cell.length_c   1.000
_cell.angle_alpha   90.00
_cell.angle_beta   90.00
_cell.angle_gamma   90.00
#
_symmetry.space_group_name_H-M   'P 1'
#
loop_
_entity.id
_entity.type
_entity.pdbx_description
1 polymer ?
#
loop_
_entity_poly.entity_id
_entity_poly.type
_entity_poly.pdbx_seq_one_letter_code
_entity_poly.pdbx_strand_id
1 'polypeptide(L)'
;MIDFAQGPDGAQTYDTVYPGHGPVVKEGLARIKMYLQHREEREAQIVNVLGLTPPSDAPDGWTTEAIVANIYAKYPRELWAPAAHSTELALNKLVNEGKVKKVDDAWVLSNH
;
A
#
# COMPACT_ATOMS: atom_id res chain seq x y z
N MET A 1 -6.38 -2.01 16.52
CA MET A 1 -7.22 -1.94 15.31
C MET A 1 -8.42 -1.08 15.68
N ILE A 2 -8.67 0.03 14.98
CA ILE A 2 -9.84 0.86 15.26
C ILE A 2 -11.07 0.08 14.80
N ASP A 3 -11.94 -0.32 15.74
CA ASP A 3 -13.20 -0.97 15.41
C ASP A 3 -14.25 0.09 15.07
N PHE A 4 -14.19 0.46 13.81
CA PHE A 4 -15.09 1.33 13.10
C PHE A 4 -16.56 0.88 13.18
N ALA A 5 -16.84 -0.40 13.46
CA ALA A 5 -18.20 -0.92 13.46
C ALA A 5 -18.89 -0.89 14.84
N GLN A 6 -18.21 -0.59 15.94
CA GLN A 6 -18.83 -0.65 17.27
C GLN A 6 -19.22 0.73 17.80
N GLY A 7 -20.53 0.94 17.96
CA GLY A 7 -21.06 2.01 18.81
C GLY A 7 -20.83 1.71 20.30
N PRO A 8 -21.10 2.67 21.19
CA PRO A 8 -20.95 2.51 22.64
C PRO A 8 -21.71 1.31 23.22
N ASP A 9 -22.73 0.81 22.51
CA ASP A 9 -23.56 -0.32 22.92
C ASP A 9 -23.32 -1.62 22.10
N GLY A 10 -22.25 -1.68 21.29
CA GLY A 10 -21.93 -2.84 20.45
C GLY A 10 -22.78 -2.97 19.17
N ALA A 11 -23.65 -2.00 18.88
CA ALA A 11 -24.42 -1.94 17.64
C ALA A 11 -23.57 -1.43 16.46
N GLN A 12 -23.82 -1.94 15.24
CA GLN A 12 -23.25 -1.38 14.02
C GLN A 12 -23.76 0.04 13.77
N THR A 13 -22.86 1.02 13.77
CA THR A 13 -23.22 2.45 13.73
C THR A 13 -23.36 3.02 12.33
N TYR A 14 -22.85 2.34 11.30
CA TYR A 14 -23.04 2.75 9.91
C TYR A 14 -22.91 1.56 8.97
N ASP A 15 -23.88 1.48 8.05
CA ASP A 15 -23.93 0.48 6.99
C ASP A 15 -23.70 1.14 5.63
N THR A 16 -24.40 2.24 5.32
CA THR A 16 -24.35 2.89 4.00
C THR A 16 -23.34 4.05 3.93
N VAL A 17 -22.59 4.14 2.82
CA VAL A 17 -21.67 5.24 2.49
C VAL A 17 -22.22 6.05 1.30
N TYR A 18 -22.30 7.37 1.47
CA TYR A 18 -22.64 8.35 0.44
C TYR A 18 -21.35 9.05 -0.03
N PRO A 19 -20.72 8.60 -1.12
CA PRO A 19 -19.41 9.11 -1.53
C PRO A 19 -19.54 10.47 -2.24
N GLY A 20 -18.45 11.24 -2.27
CA GLY A 20 -18.38 12.48 -3.06
C GLY A 20 -18.53 12.26 -4.57
N HIS A 21 -18.22 11.05 -5.05
CA HIS A 21 -18.41 10.63 -6.44
C HIS A 21 -18.88 9.17 -6.52
N GLY A 22 -19.66 8.86 -7.55
CA GLY A 22 -20.18 7.51 -7.81
C GLY A 22 -21.47 7.20 -7.04
N PRO A 23 -21.98 5.96 -7.17
CA PRO A 23 -23.24 5.56 -6.56
C PRO A 23 -23.10 5.34 -5.04
N VAL A 24 -24.23 5.41 -4.35
CA VAL A 24 -24.35 5.03 -2.93
C VAL A 24 -23.89 3.59 -2.72
N VAL A 25 -23.06 3.36 -1.69
CA VAL A 25 -22.57 2.04 -1.32
C VAL A 25 -23.35 1.56 -0.11
N LYS A 26 -24.25 0.58 -0.32
CA LYS A 26 -25.08 0.04 0.76
C LYS A 26 -24.27 -0.73 1.81
N GLU A 27 -23.28 -1.51 1.38
CA GLU A 27 -22.37 -2.29 2.25
C GLU A 27 -21.06 -1.52 2.50
N GLY A 28 -21.17 -0.37 3.15
CA GLY A 28 -20.07 0.54 3.45
C GLY A 28 -18.97 -0.08 4.28
N LEU A 29 -19.31 -0.86 5.32
CA LEU A 29 -18.31 -1.56 6.14
C LEU A 29 -17.51 -2.57 5.31
N ALA A 30 -18.17 -3.37 4.47
CA ALA A 30 -17.49 -4.32 3.59
C ALA A 30 -16.56 -3.58 2.63
N ARG A 31 -17.02 -2.43 2.08
CA ARG A 31 -16.20 -1.61 1.20
C ARG A 31 -14.97 -1.04 1.91
N ILE A 32 -15.12 -0.51 3.12
CA ILE A 32 -13.99 0.01 3.91
C ILE A 32 -12.97 -1.11 4.19
N LYS A 33 -13.44 -2.29 4.62
CA LYS A 33 -12.56 -3.45 4.84
C LYS A 33 -11.81 -3.84 3.57
N MET A 34 -12.47 -3.86 2.43
CA MET A 34 -11.85 -4.13 1.13
C MET A 34 -10.75 -3.11 0.79
N TYR A 35 -11.00 -1.81 1.01
CA TYR A 35 -9.96 -0.79 0.81
C TYR A 35 -8.78 -0.93 1.77
N LEU A 36 -9.02 -1.27 3.04
CA LEU A 36 -7.96 -1.51 4.02
C LEU A 36 -7.12 -2.72 3.62
N GLN A 37 -7.77 -3.84 3.31
CA GLN A 37 -7.09 -5.06 2.87
C GLN A 37 -6.24 -4.81 1.62
N HIS A 38 -6.77 -4.11 0.62
CA HIS A 38 -5.99 -3.77 -0.58
C HIS A 38 -4.75 -2.91 -0.27
N ARG A 39 -4.81 -2.02 0.72
CA ARG A 39 -3.64 -1.24 1.16
C ARG A 39 -2.62 -2.11 1.88
N GLU A 40 -3.08 -2.99 2.77
CA GLU A 40 -2.20 -3.93 3.48
C GLU A 40 -1.52 -4.92 2.52
N GLU A 41 -2.25 -5.46 1.55
CA GLU A 41 -1.71 -6.32 0.50
C GLU A 41 -0.63 -5.60 -0.32
N ARG A 42 -0.85 -4.31 -0.63
CA ARG A 42 0.14 -3.49 -1.34
C ARG A 42 1.43 -3.32 -0.54
N GLU A 43 1.30 -3.00 0.75
CA GLU A 43 2.45 -2.84 1.64
C GLU A 43 3.22 -4.15 1.78
N ALA A 44 2.52 -5.28 1.91
CA ALA A 44 3.13 -6.60 1.96
C ALA A 44 3.89 -6.92 0.67
N GLN A 45 3.33 -6.60 -0.51
CA GLN A 45 4.02 -6.76 -1.79
C GLN A 45 5.31 -5.94 -1.84
N ILE A 46 5.29 -4.69 -1.38
CA ILE A 46 6.49 -3.83 -1.33
C ILE A 46 7.56 -4.44 -0.43
N VAL A 47 7.19 -4.83 0.80
CA VAL A 47 8.13 -5.46 1.75
C VAL A 47 8.71 -6.75 1.17
N ASN A 48 7.89 -7.57 0.53
CA ASN A 48 8.34 -8.80 -0.12
C ASN A 48 9.37 -8.51 -1.22
N VAL A 49 9.13 -7.50 -2.07
CA VAL A 49 10.09 -7.08 -3.11
C VAL A 49 11.39 -6.60 -2.51
N LEU A 50 11.35 -5.78 -1.46
CA LEU A 50 12.56 -5.29 -0.78
C LEU A 50 13.37 -6.41 -0.10
N GLY A 51 12.71 -7.54 0.22
CA GLY A 51 13.38 -8.74 0.73
C GLY A 51 14.05 -9.61 -0.35
N LEU A 52 13.83 -9.31 -1.64
CA LEU A 52 14.53 -9.95 -2.75
C LEU A 52 15.88 -9.26 -3.00
N THR A 53 16.77 -9.96 -3.71
CA THR A 53 18.02 -9.37 -4.18
C THR A 53 17.72 -8.20 -5.14
N PRO A 54 18.25 -6.99 -4.88
CA PRO A 54 18.12 -5.87 -5.79
C PRO A 54 18.63 -6.19 -7.21
N PRO A 55 18.14 -5.49 -8.25
CA PRO A 55 18.68 -5.58 -9.60
C PRO A 55 20.20 -5.34 -9.64
N SER A 56 20.91 -6.02 -10.56
CA SER A 56 22.37 -5.95 -10.64
C SER A 56 22.94 -4.55 -10.96
N ASP A 57 22.11 -3.69 -11.55
CA ASP A 57 22.38 -2.29 -11.85
C ASP A 57 22.04 -1.33 -10.69
N ALA A 58 21.50 -1.85 -9.57
CA ALA A 58 21.14 -1.09 -8.37
C ALA A 58 21.73 -1.74 -7.10
N PRO A 59 23.06 -1.72 -6.92
CA PRO A 59 23.73 -2.39 -5.79
C PRO A 59 23.34 -1.81 -4.43
N ASP A 60 22.92 -0.55 -4.39
CA ASP A 60 22.57 0.17 -3.16
C ASP A 60 21.15 -0.12 -2.65
N GLY A 61 20.33 -0.83 -3.43
CA GLY A 61 18.98 -1.25 -3.06
C GLY A 61 17.95 -1.13 -4.18
N TRP A 62 16.67 -1.18 -3.84
CA TRP A 62 15.58 -1.13 -4.81
C TRP A 62 15.16 0.32 -5.11
N THR A 63 15.10 0.73 -6.38
CA THR A 63 14.48 2.00 -6.77
C THR A 63 12.96 1.89 -6.81
N THR A 64 12.25 3.02 -6.74
CA THR A 64 10.78 3.04 -6.90
C THR A 64 10.36 2.40 -8.21
N GLU A 65 11.06 2.68 -9.30
CA GLU A 65 10.79 2.14 -10.63
C GLU A 65 10.97 0.63 -10.68
N ALA A 66 12.02 0.10 -10.03
CA ALA A 66 12.25 -1.34 -9.97
C ALA A 66 11.16 -2.06 -9.15
N ILE A 67 10.71 -1.45 -8.05
CA ILE A 67 9.60 -1.98 -7.24
C ILE A 67 8.31 -1.98 -8.05
N VAL A 68 8.00 -0.88 -8.74
CA VAL A 68 6.81 -0.80 -9.61
C VAL A 68 6.90 -1.83 -10.74
N ALA A 69 8.04 -1.96 -11.40
CA ALA A 69 8.24 -2.93 -12.46
C ALA A 69 8.02 -4.37 -11.99
N ASN A 70 8.37 -4.67 -10.73
CA ASN A 70 8.14 -5.98 -10.13
C ASN A 70 6.65 -6.21 -9.79
N ILE A 71 6.04 -5.29 -9.02
CA ILE A 71 4.66 -5.43 -8.54
C ILE A 71 3.64 -5.33 -9.70
N TYR A 72 3.90 -4.46 -10.67
CA TYR A 72 2.99 -4.17 -11.78
C TYR A 72 3.38 -4.89 -13.09
N ALA A 73 4.26 -5.90 -13.04
CA ALA A 73 4.75 -6.62 -14.22
C ALA A 73 3.64 -7.15 -15.15
N LYS A 74 2.47 -7.48 -14.59
CA LYS A 74 1.30 -8.02 -15.33
C LYS A 74 0.35 -6.94 -15.86
N TYR A 75 0.60 -5.66 -15.56
CA TYR A 75 -0.27 -4.54 -15.91
C TYR A 75 0.33 -3.69 -17.03
N PRO A 76 -0.50 -3.00 -17.84
CA PRO A 76 -0.03 -2.08 -18.86
C PRO A 76 0.92 -1.01 -18.29
N ARG A 77 1.98 -0.66 -19.04
CA ARG A 77 2.97 0.35 -18.61
C ARG A 77 2.39 1.73 -18.37
N GLU A 78 1.27 2.05 -19.01
CA GLU A 78 0.54 3.30 -18.77
C GLU A 78 0.12 3.47 -17.30
N LEU A 79 -0.05 2.37 -16.57
CA LEU A 79 -0.40 2.38 -15.15
C LEU A 79 0.83 2.52 -14.23
N TRP A 80 2.06 2.45 -14.76
CA TRP A 80 3.27 2.43 -13.93
C TRP A 80 3.59 3.81 -13.34
N ALA A 81 3.39 4.89 -14.10
CA ALA A 81 3.57 6.25 -13.61
C ALA A 81 2.64 6.59 -12.42
N PRO A 82 1.31 6.38 -12.49
CA PRO A 82 0.44 6.60 -11.33
C PRO A 82 0.72 5.60 -10.20
N ALA A 83 1.14 4.37 -10.53
CA ALA A 83 1.56 3.38 -9.54
C ALA A 83 2.77 3.83 -8.72
N ALA A 84 3.77 4.45 -9.35
CA ALA A 84 4.99 4.92 -8.68
C ALA A 84 4.65 5.86 -7.53
N HIS A 85 3.80 6.86 -7.77
CA HIS A 85 3.39 7.79 -6.73
C HIS A 85 2.71 7.09 -5.54
N SER A 86 1.78 6.18 -5.79
CA SER A 86 1.14 5.41 -4.71
C SER A 86 2.11 4.49 -3.97
N THR A 87 3.11 3.96 -4.66
CA THR A 87 4.16 3.10 -4.10
C THR A 87 5.09 3.91 -3.18
N GLU A 88 5.46 5.12 -3.58
CA GLU A 88 6.24 6.04 -2.74
C GLU A 88 5.52 6.44 -1.45
N LEU A 89 4.22 6.73 -1.53
CA LEU A 89 3.43 7.03 -0.34
C LEU A 89 3.42 5.85 0.64
N ALA A 90 3.33 4.61 0.13
CA ALA A 90 3.40 3.41 0.94
C ALA A 90 4.81 3.21 1.53
N LEU A 91 5.88 3.41 0.75
CA LEU A 91 7.27 3.35 1.22
C LEU A 91 7.54 4.37 2.33
N ASN A 92 7.08 5.62 2.16
CA ASN A 92 7.19 6.66 3.18
C ASN A 92 6.45 6.29 4.47
N LYS A 93 5.26 5.67 4.37
CA LYS A 93 4.56 5.11 5.53
C LYS A 93 5.39 4.02 6.20
N LEU A 94 5.96 3.08 5.44
CA LEU A 94 6.80 2.00 5.97
C LEU A 94 8.10 2.50 6.63
N VAL A 95 8.65 3.63 6.15
CA VAL A 95 9.75 4.35 6.82
C VAL A 95 9.31 4.88 8.18
N ASN A 96 8.14 5.53 8.25
CA ASN A 96 7.60 6.03 9.51
C ASN A 96 7.29 4.90 10.52
N GLU A 97 6.98 3.70 10.02
CA GLU A 97 6.81 2.48 10.82
C GLU A 97 8.12 1.78 11.16
N GLY A 98 9.26 2.27 10.66
CA GLY A 98 10.58 1.71 10.90
C GLY A 98 10.89 0.42 10.13
N LYS A 99 10.03 -0.03 9.20
CA LYS A 99 10.20 -1.28 8.44
C LYS A 99 11.12 -1.15 7.23
N VAL A 100 11.22 0.05 6.66
CA VAL A 100 11.99 0.37 5.47
C VAL A 100 12.88 1.58 5.75
N LYS A 101 14.01 1.68 5.06
CA LYS A 101 14.87 2.87 5.03
C LYS A 101 15.07 3.33 3.60
N LYS A 102 15.21 4.64 3.42
CA LYS A 102 15.69 5.24 2.19
C LYS A 102 17.18 5.51 2.32
N VAL A 103 18.00 4.97 1.42
CA VAL A 103 19.45 5.18 1.31
C VAL A 103 19.68 5.80 -0.06
N ASP A 104 20.07 7.07 -0.08
CA ASP A 104 20.11 7.89 -1.30
C ASP A 104 18.78 7.81 -2.09
N ASP A 105 18.79 7.25 -3.30
CA ASP A 105 17.61 7.03 -4.13
C ASP A 105 17.07 5.59 -4.09
N ALA A 106 17.63 4.75 -3.21
CA ALA A 106 17.26 3.35 -3.05
C ALA A 106 16.47 3.11 -1.75
N TRP A 107 15.66 2.06 -1.78
CA TRP A 107 14.87 1.55 -0.67
C TRP A 107 15.42 0.20 -0.23
N VAL A 108 15.56 0.04 1.08
CA VAL A 108 16.05 -1.19 1.73
C VAL A 108 15.19 -1.54 2.93
N LEU A 109 15.10 -2.83 3.27
CA LEU A 109 14.49 -3.25 4.52
C LEU A 109 15.31 -2.74 5.71
N SER A 110 14.62 -2.33 6.77
CA SER A 110 15.26 -2.12 8.06
C SER A 110 15.65 -3.48 8.64
N ASN A 111 16.94 -3.73 8.87
CA ASN A 111 17.35 -4.82 9.75
C ASN A 111 16.83 -4.51 11.17
N HIS A 112 15.95 -5.37 11.67
CA HIS A 112 15.64 -5.50 13.09
C HIS A 112 16.53 -6.55 13.72
#